data_AF-A0A7G6Y454-F1
#
_entry.id   AF-A0A7G6Y454-F1
#
_cell.length_a   1.000
_cell.length_b   1.000
_cell.length_c   1.000
_cell.angle_alpha   90.00
_cell.angle_beta   90.00
_cell.angle_gamma   90.00
#
_symmetry.space_group_name_H-M   'P 1'
#
loop_
_entity.id
_entity.type
_entity.pdbx_description
1 polymer ?
#
loop_
_entity_poly.entity_id
_entity_poly.type
_entity_poly.pdbx_seq_one_letter_code
_entity_poly.pdbx_strand_id
1 'polypeptide(L)'
;MMQPGASGRDLADAVHAFCSLHGTAPSIVALAGAAIADAGVRMWLGDAALAFDQERERLIALTVAIGPIPSTPGQTEATTTIIGQRHALATLARSDRLGCATGAALAFLADWQRIRPMFDAAAERAGTPIAPSTLPRLADIARIADRAATTPAAERAMRFGAQQLVAQHRGLWHLLDARASARTD
;
A
#
# COMPACT_ATOMS: atom_id res chain seq x y z
N MET A 1 13.64 9.69 -8.20
CA MET A 1 14.81 8.88 -7.79
C MET A 1 15.27 9.46 -6.46
N MET A 2 15.00 8.80 -5.33
CA MET A 2 15.41 9.29 -4.00
C MET A 2 16.95 9.25 -3.92
N GLN A 3 17.55 10.37 -3.50
CA GLN A 3 18.99 10.52 -3.29
C GLN A 3 19.48 9.55 -2.19
N PRO A 4 20.73 9.07 -2.26
CA PRO A 4 21.31 8.17 -1.26
C PRO A 4 21.57 8.94 0.04
N GLY A 5 20.54 8.97 0.89
CA GLY A 5 20.58 9.72 2.15
C GLY A 5 19.21 10.20 2.61
N ALA A 6 18.14 9.40 2.46
CA ALA A 6 16.92 9.70 3.21
C ALA A 6 17.32 9.79 4.69
N SER A 7 17.16 10.97 5.29
CA SER A 7 17.56 11.14 6.68
C SER A 7 16.76 10.14 7.51
N GLY A 8 17.30 9.67 8.65
CA GLY A 8 16.56 8.74 9.51
C GLY A 8 15.14 9.24 9.87
N ARG A 9 14.94 10.57 9.85
CA ARG A 9 13.64 11.23 10.01
C ARG A 9 12.70 10.97 8.82
N ASP A 10 13.17 11.11 7.58
CA ASP A 10 12.31 10.91 6.40
C ASP A 10 11.86 9.47 6.27
N LEU A 11 12.74 8.52 6.65
CA LEU A 11 12.39 7.11 6.69
C LEU A 11 11.38 6.79 7.79
N ALA A 12 11.56 7.33 8.99
CA ALA A 12 10.58 7.19 10.08
C ALA A 12 9.23 7.79 9.68
N ASP A 13 9.22 8.96 9.04
CA ASP A 13 8.00 9.61 8.56
C ASP A 13 7.27 8.76 7.52
N ALA A 14 8.00 8.19 6.56
CA ALA A 14 7.42 7.28 5.57
C ALA A 14 6.80 6.04 6.24
N VAL A 15 7.51 5.38 7.16
CA VAL A 15 7.00 4.21 7.90
C VAL A 15 5.68 4.55 8.62
N HIS A 16 5.63 5.68 9.33
CA HIS A 16 4.42 6.13 10.03
C HIS A 16 3.28 6.48 9.08
N ALA A 17 3.57 7.13 7.96
CA ALA A 17 2.56 7.50 6.96
C ALA A 17 1.95 6.26 6.28
N PHE A 18 2.79 5.29 5.89
CA PHE A 18 2.32 4.01 5.34
C PHE A 18 1.54 3.19 6.36
N CYS A 19 1.94 3.18 7.64
CA CYS A 19 1.19 2.50 8.69
C CYS A 19 -0.16 3.19 8.95
N SER A 20 -0.22 4.52 8.89
CA SER A 20 -1.47 5.26 9.00
C SER A 20 -2.42 4.96 7.84
N LEU A 21 -1.88 4.73 6.64
CA LEU A 21 -2.65 4.41 5.45
C LEU A 21 -3.12 2.95 5.42
N HIS A 22 -2.23 1.99 5.75
CA HIS A 22 -2.43 0.55 5.50
C HIS A 22 -2.35 -0.35 6.75
N GLY A 23 -2.12 0.22 7.94
CA GLY A 23 -1.97 -0.53 9.19
C GLY A 23 -3.26 -1.07 9.79
N THR A 24 -4.43 -0.64 9.31
CA THR A 24 -5.74 -1.07 9.82
C THR A 24 -6.32 -2.20 8.96
N ALA A 25 -6.85 -3.25 9.61
CA ALA A 25 -7.62 -4.29 8.95
C ALA A 25 -9.11 -3.86 8.75
N PRO A 26 -9.82 -4.37 7.73
CA PRO A 26 -9.32 -5.24 6.66
C PRO A 26 -8.44 -4.48 5.66
N SER A 27 -7.47 -5.18 5.06
CA SER A 27 -6.66 -4.63 3.97
C SER A 27 -7.49 -4.34 2.73
N ILE A 28 -6.97 -3.51 1.82
CA ILE A 28 -7.66 -3.26 0.54
C ILE A 28 -7.79 -4.53 -0.32
N VAL A 29 -6.89 -5.50 -0.14
CA VAL A 29 -6.94 -6.81 -0.81
C VAL A 29 -8.11 -7.64 -0.26
N ALA A 30 -8.26 -7.67 1.07
CA ALA A 30 -9.38 -8.33 1.73
C ALA A 30 -10.73 -7.69 1.33
N LEU A 31 -10.80 -6.36 1.32
CA LEU A 31 -11.99 -5.61 0.90
C LEU A 31 -12.38 -5.93 -0.55
N ALA A 32 -11.41 -5.92 -1.47
CA ALA A 32 -11.65 -6.21 -2.88
C ALA A 32 -12.12 -7.66 -3.12
N GLY A 33 -11.62 -8.62 -2.34
CA GLY A 33 -12.01 -10.02 -2.45
C GLY A 33 -13.49 -10.29 -2.12
N ALA A 34 -14.11 -9.48 -1.26
CA ALA A 34 -15.46 -9.74 -0.73
C ALA A 34 -16.56 -9.79 -1.81
N ALA A 35 -16.42 -9.03 -2.89
CA ALA A 35 -17.45 -8.89 -3.94
C ALA A 35 -17.14 -9.66 -5.24
N ILE A 36 -16.11 -10.52 -5.26
CA ILE A 36 -15.67 -11.19 -6.49
C ILE A 36 -16.49 -12.43 -6.82
N ALA A 37 -17.10 -12.44 -8.01
CA ALA A 37 -17.89 -13.55 -8.51
C ALA A 37 -17.04 -14.80 -8.81
N ASP A 38 -15.91 -14.67 -9.52
CA ASP A 38 -15.04 -15.81 -9.85
C ASP A 38 -14.41 -16.41 -8.59
N ALA A 39 -14.73 -17.67 -8.30
CA ALA A 39 -14.28 -18.34 -7.08
C ALA A 39 -12.75 -18.47 -7.00
N GLY A 40 -12.06 -18.68 -8.13
CA GLY A 40 -10.60 -18.82 -8.14
C GLY A 40 -9.90 -17.49 -7.88
N VAL A 41 -10.36 -16.39 -8.48
CA VAL A 41 -9.86 -15.04 -8.18
C VAL A 41 -10.15 -14.67 -6.74
N ARG A 42 -11.34 -15.00 -6.23
CA ARG A 42 -11.73 -14.74 -4.84
C ARG A 42 -10.83 -15.47 -3.84
N MET A 43 -10.64 -16.78 -4.02
CA MET A 43 -9.75 -17.58 -3.17
C MET A 43 -8.32 -17.04 -3.20
N TRP A 44 -7.80 -16.74 -4.40
CA TRP A 44 -6.45 -16.21 -4.53
C TRP A 44 -6.26 -14.85 -3.84
N LEU A 45 -7.24 -13.94 -3.95
CA LEU A 45 -7.18 -12.68 -3.20
C LEU A 45 -7.33 -12.89 -1.69
N GLY A 46 -8.06 -13.92 -1.26
CA GLY A 46 -8.10 -14.34 0.14
C GLY A 46 -6.71 -14.72 0.66
N ASP A 47 -6.01 -15.58 -0.06
CA ASP A 47 -4.64 -16.00 0.29
C ASP A 47 -3.67 -14.81 0.27
N ALA A 48 -3.78 -13.94 -0.74
CA ALA A 48 -2.96 -12.74 -0.84
C ALA A 48 -3.25 -11.73 0.30
N ALA A 49 -4.50 -11.65 0.76
CA ALA A 49 -4.87 -10.82 1.90
C ALA A 49 -4.27 -11.34 3.21
N LEU A 50 -4.28 -12.66 3.43
CA LEU A 50 -3.63 -13.30 4.58
C LEU A 50 -2.11 -13.10 4.57
N ALA A 51 -1.47 -13.22 3.40
CA ALA A 51 -0.05 -12.91 3.24
C ALA A 51 0.23 -11.43 3.52
N PHE A 52 -0.65 -10.52 3.10
CA PHE A 52 -0.51 -9.10 3.39
C PHE A 52 -0.71 -8.76 4.87
N ASP A 53 -1.55 -9.50 5.61
CA ASP A 53 -1.69 -9.29 7.05
C ASP A 53 -0.37 -9.47 7.80
N GLN A 54 0.52 -10.37 7.33
CA GLN A 54 1.87 -10.51 7.88
C GLN A 54 2.73 -9.27 7.62
N GLU A 55 2.63 -8.68 6.43
CA GLU A 55 3.32 -7.42 6.11
C GLU A 55 2.76 -6.24 6.90
N ARG A 56 1.44 -6.21 7.14
CA ARG A 56 0.77 -5.21 7.98
C ARG A 56 1.25 -5.30 9.44
N GLU A 57 1.30 -6.50 10.00
CA GLU A 57 1.83 -6.73 11.36
C GLU A 57 3.29 -6.30 11.47
N ARG A 58 4.11 -6.65 10.47
CA ARG A 58 5.51 -6.19 10.40
C ARG A 58 5.61 -4.66 10.37
N LEU A 59 4.77 -4.00 9.58
CA LEU A 59 4.75 -2.54 9.48
C LEU A 59 4.36 -1.89 10.82
N ILE A 60 3.39 -2.45 11.54
CA ILE A 60 3.01 -2.00 12.88
C ILE A 60 4.15 -2.22 13.88
N ALA A 61 4.83 -3.36 13.85
CA ALA A 61 5.99 -3.58 14.72
C ALA A 61 7.13 -2.60 14.40
N LEU A 62 7.34 -2.30 13.12
CA LEU A 62 8.37 -1.37 12.66
C LEU A 62 8.08 0.08 13.06
N THR A 63 6.83 0.54 13.08
CA THR A 63 6.51 1.91 13.56
C THR A 63 6.86 2.10 15.03
N VAL A 64 6.75 1.05 15.85
CA VAL A 64 7.17 1.09 17.25
C VAL A 64 8.70 1.16 17.34
N ALA A 65 9.41 0.37 16.54
CA ALA A 65 10.87 0.28 16.59
C ALA A 65 11.59 1.50 16.00
N ILE A 66 11.03 2.15 14.98
CA ILE A 66 11.68 3.28 14.29
C ILE A 66 11.66 4.59 15.09
N GLY A 67 10.92 4.61 16.21
CA GLY A 67 10.79 5.78 17.09
C GLY A 67 9.68 6.75 16.67
N PRO A 68 9.59 7.92 17.29
CA PRO A 68 8.47 8.85 17.11
C PRO A 68 8.45 9.50 15.73
N ILE A 69 7.25 9.93 15.29
CA ILE A 69 7.08 10.75 14.10
C ILE A 69 7.91 12.04 14.24
N PRO A 70 8.71 12.43 13.24
CA PRO A 70 9.43 13.69 13.29
C PRO A 70 8.48 14.89 13.36
N SER A 71 8.73 15.82 14.29
CA SER A 71 8.03 17.11 14.31
C SER A 71 8.23 17.84 12.99
N THR A 72 7.12 18.10 12.30
CA THR A 72 7.11 18.69 10.95
C THR A 72 5.98 19.71 10.86
N PRO A 73 6.21 20.92 10.31
CA PRO A 73 5.13 21.85 10.01
C PRO A 73 4.03 21.19 9.17
N GLY A 74 2.77 21.56 9.40
CA GLY A 74 1.63 20.98 8.66
C GLY A 74 1.25 19.55 9.08
N GLN A 75 1.61 19.12 10.30
CA GLN A 75 1.33 17.75 10.77
C GLN A 75 -0.17 17.41 10.76
N THR A 76 -1.03 18.35 11.15
CA THR A 76 -2.48 18.14 11.21
C THR A 76 -3.08 17.97 9.82
N GLU A 77 -2.65 18.78 8.86
CA GLU A 77 -3.04 18.77 7.46
C GLU A 77 -2.57 17.48 6.78
N ALA A 78 -1.32 17.06 7.03
CA ALA A 78 -0.78 15.80 6.55
C ALA A 78 -1.58 14.60 7.09
N THR A 79 -1.89 14.59 8.39
CA THR A 79 -2.67 13.52 9.02
C THR A 79 -4.09 13.46 8.43
N THR A 80 -4.73 14.61 8.24
CA THR A 80 -6.06 14.70 7.61
C THR A 80 -6.03 14.19 6.17
N THR A 81 -4.98 14.53 5.42
CA THR A 81 -4.77 14.07 4.04
C THR A 81 -4.66 12.54 3.98
N ILE A 82 -3.86 11.94 4.85
CA ILE A 82 -3.69 10.47 4.90
C ILE A 82 -5.00 9.78 5.28
N ILE A 83 -5.77 10.33 6.22
CA ILE A 83 -7.10 9.79 6.57
C ILE A 83 -8.05 9.84 5.35
N GLY A 84 -8.04 10.95 4.61
CA GLY A 84 -8.80 11.09 3.36
C GLY A 84 -8.39 10.07 2.29
N GLN A 85 -7.08 9.88 2.10
CA GLN A 85 -6.55 8.86 1.19
C GLN A 85 -6.99 7.45 1.59
N ARG A 86 -6.92 7.10 2.89
CA ARG A 86 -7.39 5.81 3.40
C ARG A 86 -8.87 5.59 3.09
N HIS A 87 -9.70 6.61 3.29
CA HIS A 87 -11.12 6.53 2.94
C HIS A 87 -11.32 6.33 1.43
N ALA A 88 -10.61 7.09 0.59
CA ALA A 88 -10.68 6.95 -0.86
C ALA A 88 -10.27 5.54 -1.34
N LEU A 89 -9.20 4.98 -0.76
CA LEU A 89 -8.75 3.61 -1.04
C LEU A 89 -9.78 2.56 -0.61
N ALA A 90 -10.40 2.74 0.55
CA ALA A 90 -11.43 1.83 1.03
C ALA A 90 -12.68 1.86 0.13
N THR A 91 -13.05 3.03 -0.39
CA THR A 91 -14.12 3.19 -1.38
C THR A 91 -13.75 2.53 -2.71
N LEU A 92 -12.52 2.72 -3.18
CA LEU A 92 -12.02 2.07 -4.39
C LEU A 92 -12.06 0.54 -4.29
N ALA A 93 -11.63 -0.01 -3.15
CA ALA A 93 -11.62 -1.45 -2.87
C ALA A 93 -13.02 -2.06 -2.74
N ARG A 94 -14.07 -1.25 -2.56
CA ARG A 94 -15.48 -1.68 -2.51
C ARG A 94 -16.28 -1.29 -3.74
N SER A 95 -15.61 -0.91 -4.83
CA SER A 95 -16.30 -0.47 -6.05
C SER A 95 -17.13 -1.61 -6.67
N ASP A 96 -18.42 -1.35 -6.90
CA ASP A 96 -19.33 -2.27 -7.61
C ASP A 96 -19.06 -2.37 -9.11
N ARG A 97 -18.21 -1.48 -9.65
CA ARG A 97 -17.83 -1.53 -11.06
C ARG A 97 -16.96 -2.76 -11.29
N LEU A 98 -17.51 -3.77 -11.97
CA LEU A 98 -16.87 -5.07 -12.24
C LEU A 98 -15.41 -4.90 -12.68
N GLY A 99 -14.47 -5.43 -11.87
CA GLY A 99 -13.03 -5.39 -12.11
C GLY A 99 -12.29 -4.21 -11.46
N CYS A 100 -12.96 -3.13 -11.07
CA CYS A 100 -12.31 -1.95 -10.47
C CYS A 100 -11.58 -2.29 -9.16
N ALA A 101 -12.27 -2.90 -8.21
CA ALA A 101 -11.69 -3.32 -6.93
C ALA A 101 -10.55 -4.34 -7.12
N THR A 102 -10.72 -5.30 -8.04
CA THR A 102 -9.70 -6.30 -8.38
C THR A 102 -8.44 -5.63 -8.93
N GLY A 103 -8.58 -4.70 -9.87
CA GLY A 103 -7.45 -3.95 -10.44
C GLY A 103 -6.69 -3.14 -9.38
N ALA A 104 -7.41 -2.51 -8.45
CA ALA A 104 -6.80 -1.81 -7.33
C ALA A 104 -6.02 -2.76 -6.40
N ALA A 105 -6.58 -3.92 -6.05
CA ALA A 105 -5.90 -4.90 -5.20
C ALA A 105 -4.65 -5.49 -5.86
N LEU A 106 -4.70 -5.81 -7.15
CA LEU A 106 -3.55 -6.36 -7.88
C LEU A 106 -2.43 -5.32 -8.03
N ALA A 107 -2.78 -4.07 -8.35
CA ALA A 107 -1.82 -2.99 -8.39
C ALA A 107 -1.18 -2.75 -7.02
N PHE A 108 -1.92 -2.94 -5.93
CA PHE A 108 -1.42 -2.78 -4.57
C PHE A 108 -0.39 -3.83 -4.20
N LEU A 109 -0.70 -5.10 -4.48
CA LEU A 109 0.25 -6.20 -4.27
C LEU A 109 1.53 -6.00 -5.09
N ALA A 110 1.41 -5.50 -6.32
CA ALA A 110 2.56 -5.23 -7.19
C ALA A 110 3.38 -4.03 -6.71
N ASP A 111 2.72 -2.95 -6.27
CA ASP A 111 3.41 -1.76 -5.78
C ASP A 111 4.04 -1.98 -4.41
N TRP A 112 3.41 -2.79 -3.55
CA TRP A 112 3.97 -3.16 -2.25
C TRP A 112 5.32 -3.83 -2.39
N GLN A 113 5.55 -4.67 -3.41
CA GLN A 113 6.86 -5.26 -3.66
C GLN A 113 7.97 -4.23 -3.94
N ARG A 114 7.60 -3.04 -4.44
CA ARG A 114 8.54 -1.93 -4.64
C ARG A 114 8.72 -1.06 -3.41
N ILE A 115 7.68 -0.94 -2.59
CA ILE A 115 7.70 -0.17 -1.33
C ILE A 115 8.46 -0.95 -0.24
N ARG A 116 8.27 -2.27 -0.20
CA ARG A 116 8.78 -3.16 0.86
C ARG A 116 10.27 -3.02 1.16
N PRO A 117 11.19 -2.90 0.18
CA PRO A 117 12.61 -2.72 0.46
C PRO A 117 12.92 -1.47 1.30
N MET A 118 12.09 -0.42 1.22
CA MET A 118 12.24 0.74 2.10
C MET A 118 11.97 0.37 3.57
N PHE A 119 10.94 -0.45 3.84
CA PHE A 119 10.67 -0.94 5.18
C PHE A 119 11.78 -1.88 5.67
N ASP A 120 12.39 -2.64 4.77
CA ASP A 120 13.53 -3.50 5.11
C ASP A 120 14.76 -2.65 5.50
N ALA A 121 15.04 -1.56 4.77
CA ALA A 121 16.08 -0.60 5.15
C ALA A 121 15.78 0.11 6.48
N ALA A 122 14.51 0.41 6.77
CA ALA A 122 14.09 0.96 8.06
C ALA A 122 14.28 -0.06 9.20
N ALA A 123 13.92 -1.31 8.95
CA ALA A 123 14.08 -2.40 9.89
C ALA A 123 15.56 -2.65 10.23
N GLU A 124 16.43 -2.63 9.23
CA GLU A 124 17.88 -2.77 9.40
C GLU A 124 18.45 -1.64 10.27
N ARG A 125 18.04 -0.40 10.02
CA ARG A 125 18.44 0.76 10.83
C ARG A 125 17.92 0.72 12.27
N ALA A 126 16.73 0.15 12.47
CA ALA A 126 16.14 -0.05 13.79
C ALA A 126 16.69 -1.30 14.52
N GLY A 127 17.55 -2.11 13.88
CA GLY A 127 18.05 -3.35 14.44
C GLY A 127 16.98 -4.43 14.60
N THR A 128 15.91 -4.39 13.80
CA THR A 128 14.80 -5.35 13.85
C THR A 128 14.93 -6.45 12.80
N PRO A 129 14.45 -7.68 13.07
CA PRO A 129 14.50 -8.78 12.11
C PRO A 129 13.73 -8.49 10.82
N ILE A 130 14.31 -8.86 9.68
CA ILE A 130 13.67 -8.78 8.37
C ILE A 130 13.19 -10.19 7.99
N ALA A 131 11.88 -10.42 8.11
CA ALA A 131 11.27 -11.66 7.65
C ALA A 131 11.19 -11.69 6.11
N PRO A 132 11.32 -12.85 5.45
CA PRO A 132 11.00 -12.99 4.03
C PRO A 132 9.52 -12.67 3.75
N SER A 133 9.23 -12.09 2.58
CA SER A 133 7.84 -11.85 2.19
C SER A 133 7.18 -13.14 1.71
N THR A 134 5.94 -13.36 2.12
CA THR A 134 5.07 -14.42 1.62
C THR A 134 4.09 -13.92 0.56
N LEU A 135 4.20 -12.64 0.17
CA LEU A 135 3.34 -12.05 -0.85
C LEU A 135 3.49 -12.75 -2.21
N PRO A 136 2.41 -12.82 -3.01
CA PRO A 136 2.47 -13.39 -4.34
C PRO A 136 3.48 -12.66 -5.23
N ARG A 137 4.20 -13.39 -6.08
CA ARG A 137 5.17 -12.78 -7.02
C ARG A 137 4.45 -12.01 -8.12
N LEU A 138 5.15 -11.06 -8.77
CA LEU A 138 4.60 -10.30 -9.91
C LEU A 138 4.01 -11.19 -11.02
N ALA A 139 4.65 -12.32 -11.32
CA ALA A 139 4.14 -13.26 -12.33
C ALA A 139 2.80 -13.91 -11.92
N ASP A 140 2.59 -14.16 -10.63
CA ASP A 140 1.34 -14.72 -10.11
C ASP A 140 0.24 -13.65 -10.08
N ILE A 141 0.57 -12.40 -9.75
CA ILE A 141 -0.33 -11.24 -9.87
C ILE A 141 -0.79 -11.05 -11.31
N ALA A 142 0.13 -11.10 -12.28
CA ALA A 142 -0.19 -10.95 -13.70
C ALA A 142 -1.14 -12.05 -14.20
N ARG A 143 -0.89 -13.32 -13.82
CA ARG A 143 -1.75 -14.45 -14.17
C ARG A 143 -3.18 -14.27 -13.66
N ILE A 144 -3.34 -13.70 -12.48
CA ILE A 144 -4.67 -13.41 -11.90
C ILE A 144 -5.31 -12.22 -12.58
N ALA A 145 -4.54 -11.21 -13.00
CA ALA A 145 -5.05 -10.12 -13.81
C ALA A 145 -5.67 -10.66 -15.12
N ASP A 146 -4.96 -11.55 -15.82
CA ASP A 146 -5.45 -12.16 -17.06
C ASP A 146 -6.72 -12.99 -16.83
N ARG A 147 -6.77 -13.75 -15.74
CA ARG A 147 -7.97 -14.52 -15.35
C ARG A 147 -9.17 -13.64 -15.04
N ALA A 148 -8.95 -12.50 -14.36
CA ALA A 148 -10.02 -11.60 -13.96
C ALA A 148 -10.51 -10.71 -15.11
N ALA A 149 -9.70 -10.49 -16.14
CA ALA A 149 -10.02 -9.69 -17.32
C ALA A 149 -10.92 -10.45 -18.32
N THR A 150 -12.09 -10.91 -17.87
CA THR A 150 -12.99 -11.76 -18.66
C THR A 150 -13.67 -11.04 -19.82
N THR A 151 -13.73 -9.71 -19.79
CA THR A 151 -14.30 -8.87 -20.85
C THR A 151 -13.49 -7.59 -21.04
N PRO A 152 -13.52 -6.96 -22.23
CA PRO A 152 -12.86 -5.66 -22.43
C PRO A 152 -13.36 -4.56 -21.48
N ALA A 153 -14.62 -4.63 -21.03
CA ALA A 153 -15.17 -3.68 -20.06
C ALA A 153 -14.57 -3.89 -18.65
N ALA A 154 -14.46 -5.15 -18.20
CA ALA A 154 -13.81 -5.51 -16.95
C ALA A 154 -12.33 -5.14 -16.97
N GLU A 155 -11.61 -5.42 -18.05
CA GLU A 155 -10.20 -5.07 -18.22
C GLU A 155 -9.97 -3.55 -18.12
N ARG A 156 -10.82 -2.73 -18.76
CA ARG A 156 -10.75 -1.25 -18.63
C ARG A 156 -11.03 -0.80 -17.20
N ALA A 157 -12.00 -1.41 -16.52
CA ALA A 157 -12.30 -1.09 -15.13
C ALA A 157 -11.14 -1.49 -14.19
N MET A 158 -10.50 -2.63 -14.43
CA MET A 158 -9.30 -3.05 -13.71
C MET A 158 -8.15 -2.05 -13.89
N ARG A 159 -7.88 -1.62 -15.14
CA ARG A 159 -6.87 -0.59 -15.41
C ARG A 159 -7.18 0.71 -14.68
N PHE A 160 -8.44 1.15 -14.67
CA PHE A 160 -8.87 2.32 -13.92
C PHE A 160 -8.61 2.15 -12.42
N GLY A 161 -9.02 1.01 -11.82
CA GLY A 161 -8.78 0.73 -10.41
C GLY A 161 -7.29 0.74 -10.04
N ALA A 162 -6.46 0.13 -10.89
CA ALA A 162 -5.00 0.15 -10.75
C ALA A 162 -4.42 1.57 -10.80
N GLN A 163 -4.85 2.37 -11.78
CA GLN A 163 -4.41 3.76 -11.93
C GLN A 163 -4.81 4.62 -10.72
N GLN A 164 -6.03 4.47 -10.21
CA GLN A 164 -6.50 5.20 -9.03
C GLN A 164 -5.67 4.85 -7.80
N LEU A 165 -5.36 3.57 -7.58
CA LEU A 165 -4.48 3.16 -6.48
C LEU A 165 -3.08 3.80 -6.61
N VAL A 166 -2.44 3.66 -7.77
CA VAL A 166 -1.11 4.21 -8.01
C VAL A 166 -1.10 5.73 -7.83
N ALA A 167 -2.19 6.42 -8.20
CA ALA A 167 -2.35 7.85 -7.95
C ALA A 167 -2.40 8.18 -6.46
N GLN A 168 -3.09 7.38 -5.63
CA GLN A 168 -3.10 7.57 -4.17
C GLN A 168 -1.70 7.39 -3.57
N HIS A 169 -0.97 6.33 -3.94
CA HIS A 169 0.39 6.11 -3.47
C HIS A 169 1.35 7.22 -3.93
N ARG A 170 1.24 7.67 -5.18
CA ARG A 170 2.01 8.84 -5.67
C ARG A 170 1.70 10.09 -4.85
N GLY A 171 0.42 10.33 -4.55
CA GLY A 171 0.01 11.45 -3.68
C GLY A 171 0.63 11.37 -2.29
N LEU A 172 0.69 10.18 -1.70
CA LEU A 172 1.39 9.96 -0.42
C LEU A 172 2.88 10.30 -0.52
N TRP A 173 3.55 9.84 -1.58
CA TRP A 173 4.97 10.16 -1.79
C TRP A 173 5.21 11.66 -1.97
N HIS A 174 4.34 12.37 -2.70
CA HIS A 174 4.44 13.83 -2.83
C HIS A 174 4.23 14.53 -1.48
N LEU A 175 3.30 14.05 -0.64
CA LEU A 175 3.11 14.57 0.72
C LEU A 175 4.37 14.38 1.57
N LEU A 176 5.00 13.20 1.51
CA LEU A 176 6.24 12.92 2.24
C LEU A 176 7.41 13.80 1.77
N ASP A 177 7.52 14.06 0.46
CA ASP A 177 8.54 14.95 -0.11
C ASP A 177 8.35 16.41 0.33
N ALA A 178 7.11 16.90 0.32
CA ALA A 178 6.77 18.22 0.83
C ALA A 178 7.07 18.36 2.32
N ARG A 179 6.80 17.30 3.11
CA ARG A 179 7.12 17.25 4.54
C ARG A 179 8.62 17.23 4.80
N ALA A 180 9.40 16.53 3.99
CA ALA A 180 10.86 16.53 4.09
C ALA A 180 11.42 17.94 3.84
N SER A 181 10.95 18.60 2.77
CA SER A 181 11.33 19.98 2.42
C SER A 181 11.00 20.97 3.55
N ALA A 182 9.81 20.87 4.14
CA ALA A 182 9.37 21.76 5.23
C ALA A 182 10.17 21.62 6.54
N ARG A 183 11.04 20.60 6.68
CA ARG A 183 11.96 20.46 7.83
C ARG A 183 13.31 21.12 7.59
N THR A 184 13.65 21.38 6.33
CA THR A 184 14.93 21.96 5.92
C THR A 184 14.83 23.47 5.69
N ASP A 185 13.61 23.98 5.50
CA ASP A 185 13.26 25.41 5.47
C ASP A 185 13.22 26.00 6.90
#